data_AF-A0AAV0L2R2-F1
#
_entry.id   AF-A0AAV0L2R2-F1
#
_cell.length_a   1.000
_cell.length_b   1.000
_cell.length_c   1.000
_cell.angle_alpha   90.00
_cell.angle_beta   90.00
_cell.angle_gamma   90.00
#
_symmetry.space_group_name_H-M   'P 1'
#
loop_
_entity.id
_entity.type
_entity.pdbx_description
1 polymer ?
#
loop_
_entity_poly.entity_id
_entity_poly.type
_entity_poly.pdbx_seq_one_letter_code
_entity_poly.pdbx_strand_id
1 'polypeptide(L)'
;MFNFFFRLLWCSFVLSNEVGFIHPSQFATLEKDTEAGSSRSEASDALDGGDGSFWIRDHKLGISSEVVLRLYKAAREQFMNAIAEYKKLGDLSLPSAEALGIEL
;
A
#
# COMPACT_ATOMS: atom_id res chain seq x y z
N MET A 1 5.84 -0.17 -9.93
CA MET A 1 5.19 -0.97 -8.87
C MET A 1 5.37 -0.38 -7.47
N PHE A 2 6.54 0.18 -7.13
CA PHE A 2 6.81 0.84 -5.83
C PHE A 2 5.80 1.95 -5.47
N ASN A 3 5.45 2.82 -6.42
CA ASN A 3 4.52 3.94 -6.17
C ASN A 3 3.11 3.51 -5.75
N PHE A 4 2.64 2.32 -6.12
CA PHE A 4 1.26 1.91 -5.89
C PHE A 4 0.99 1.54 -4.42
N PHE A 5 1.88 0.76 -3.80
CA PHE A 5 1.75 0.37 -2.40
C PHE A 5 1.90 1.58 -1.46
N PHE A 6 2.87 2.44 -1.72
CA PHE A 6 3.03 3.68 -0.94
C PHE A 6 1.84 4.64 -1.13
N ARG A 7 1.22 4.67 -2.31
CA ARG A 7 -0.02 5.45 -2.53
C ARG A 7 -1.21 4.86 -1.77
N LEU A 8 -1.38 3.54 -1.78
CA LEU A 8 -2.40 2.89 -0.95
C LEU A 8 -2.16 3.18 0.53
N LEU A 9 -0.92 3.08 0.99
CA LEU A 9 -0.55 3.41 2.37
C LEU A 9 -0.87 4.88 2.68
N TRP A 10 -0.54 5.80 1.78
CA TRP A 10 -0.85 7.23 1.93
C TRP A 10 -2.35 7.50 1.99
N CYS A 11 -3.14 6.90 1.10
CA CYS A 11 -4.60 7.05 1.11
C CYS A 11 -5.22 6.42 2.35
N SER A 12 -4.73 5.25 2.78
CA SER A 12 -5.15 4.61 4.02
C SER A 12 -4.76 5.40 5.28
N PHE A 13 -3.68 6.20 5.22
CA PHE A 13 -3.18 6.94 6.38
C PHE A 13 -3.79 8.35 6.51
N VAL A 14 -4.04 9.04 5.40
CA VAL A 14 -4.46 10.46 5.41
C VAL A 14 -5.93 10.65 5.06
N LEU A 15 -6.52 9.76 4.27
CA LEU A 15 -7.81 10.02 3.62
C LEU A 15 -8.93 9.06 4.03
N SER A 16 -8.61 7.85 4.51
CA SER A 16 -9.60 6.82 4.81
C SER A 16 -9.67 6.49 6.29
N ASN A 17 -10.86 6.62 6.87
CA ASN A 17 -11.14 6.16 8.23
C ASN A 17 -11.63 4.70 8.25
N GLU A 18 -12.09 4.19 7.10
CA GLU A 18 -12.60 2.84 6.95
C GLU A 18 -12.02 2.18 5.69
N VAL A 19 -11.66 0.90 5.78
CA VAL A 19 -11.17 0.10 4.65
C VAL A 19 -12.00 -1.18 4.57
N GLY A 20 -12.48 -1.52 3.38
CA GLY A 20 -13.33 -2.68 3.16
C GLY A 20 -13.06 -3.39 1.84
N PHE A 21 -13.62 -4.59 1.70
CA PHE A 21 -13.55 -5.36 0.46
C PHE A 21 -14.87 -5.30 -0.28
N ILE A 22 -14.79 -5.16 -1.61
CA ILE A 22 -15.94 -5.10 -2.51
C ILE A 22 -15.84 -6.28 -3.48
N HIS A 23 -16.94 -6.98 -3.70
CA HIS A 23 -16.99 -7.99 -4.75
C HIS A 23 -17.03 -7.30 -6.13
N PRO A 24 -16.27 -7.75 -7.15
CA PRO A 24 -16.20 -7.09 -8.47
C PRO A 24 -17.57 -6.74 -9.09
N SER A 25 -18.57 -7.60 -8.90
CA SER A 25 -19.93 -7.36 -9.40
C SER A 25 -20.64 -6.13 -8.81
N GLN A 26 -20.14 -5.57 -7.71
CA GLN A 26 -20.72 -4.41 -7.01
C GLN A 26 -20.08 -3.09 -7.44
N PHE A 27 -18.93 -3.11 -8.13
CA PHE A 27 -18.22 -1.89 -8.56
C PHE A 27 -19.05 -1.04 -9.51
N ALA A 28 -19.69 -1.66 -10.51
CA ALA A 28 -20.52 -0.95 -11.49
C ALA A 28 -21.71 -0.20 -10.86
N THR A 29 -22.21 -0.66 -9.71
CA THR A 29 -23.26 0.03 -8.96
C THR A 29 -22.70 1.24 -8.21
N LEU A 30 -21.53 1.08 -7.59
CA LEU A 30 -20.87 2.12 -6.80
C LEU A 30 -20.32 3.27 -7.67
N GLU A 31 -19.90 2.99 -8.91
CA GLU A 31 -19.48 4.00 -9.87
C GLU A 31 -20.65 4.89 -10.31
N LYS A 32 -21.82 4.31 -10.60
CA LYS A 32 -23.03 5.08 -10.95
C LYS A 32 -23.48 6.05 -9.87
N ASP A 33 -23.36 5.63 -8.60
CA ASP A 33 -23.69 6.48 -7.46
C ASP A 33 -22.68 7.64 -7.27
N THR A 34 -21.53 7.57 -7.93
CA THR A 34 -20.44 8.56 -7.84
C THR A 34 -20.65 9.73 -8.81
N GLU A 35 -21.19 9.48 -9.99
CA GLU A 35 -21.46 10.52 -11.01
C GLU A 35 -22.58 11.50 -10.59
N ALA A 36 -23.45 11.09 -9.66
CA ALA A 36 -24.64 11.85 -9.28
C ALA A 36 -24.41 12.99 -8.27
N GLY A 37 -23.20 13.21 -7.74
CA GLY A 37 -23.01 14.36 -6.85
C GLY A 37 -21.76 14.50 -5.98
N SER A 38 -20.58 13.98 -6.35
CA SER A 38 -19.38 14.24 -5.52
C SER A 38 -18.12 14.48 -6.35
N SER A 39 -17.37 15.52 -5.95
CA SER A 39 -16.08 15.87 -6.53
C SER A 39 -15.10 14.71 -6.33
N ARG A 40 -14.76 14.06 -7.43
CA ARG A 40 -13.74 13.01 -7.52
C ARG A 40 -12.44 13.56 -6.91
N SER A 41 -12.02 13.02 -5.77
CA SER A 41 -10.80 13.49 -5.09
C SER A 41 -9.58 13.07 -5.90
N GLU A 42 -8.51 13.87 -5.95
CA GLU A 42 -7.32 13.55 -6.76
C GLU A 42 -6.68 12.20 -6.39
N ALA A 43 -6.90 11.72 -5.16
CA ALA A 43 -6.52 10.38 -4.72
C ALA A 43 -7.28 9.25 -5.43
N SER A 44 -8.54 9.47 -5.81
CA SER A 44 -9.34 8.52 -6.59
C SER A 44 -8.87 8.44 -8.04
N ASP A 45 -8.48 9.54 -8.66
CA ASP A 45 -7.94 9.55 -10.03
C ASP A 45 -6.53 8.91 -10.10
N ALA A 46 -5.79 9.03 -9.00
CA ALA A 46 -4.45 8.49 -8.84
C ALA A 46 -4.38 6.99 -8.52
N LEU A 47 -5.50 6.37 -8.12
CA LEU A 47 -5.66 4.95 -7.81
C LEU A 47 -6.65 4.25 -8.76
N ASP A 48 -7.53 5.01 -9.41
CA ASP A 48 -8.33 4.57 -10.54
C ASP A 48 -7.44 4.47 -11.78
N GLY A 49 -6.62 3.42 -11.83
CA GLY A 49 -5.93 3.01 -13.05
C GLY A 49 -6.87 2.46 -14.12
N GLY A 50 -8.15 2.87 -14.13
CA GLY A 50 -9.19 2.45 -15.06
C GLY A 50 -9.60 0.97 -14.99
N ASP A 51 -9.12 0.20 -14.01
CA ASP A 51 -9.38 -1.25 -13.94
C ASP A 51 -10.50 -1.67 -12.97
N GLY A 52 -11.13 -0.70 -12.27
CA GLY A 52 -12.22 -1.00 -11.34
C GLY A 52 -11.79 -1.78 -10.08
N SER A 53 -10.52 -1.73 -9.67
CA SER A 53 -10.04 -2.46 -8.49
C SER A 53 -10.11 -1.68 -7.19
N PHE A 54 -10.24 -0.35 -7.24
CA PHE A 54 -10.23 0.52 -6.06
C PHE A 54 -11.37 1.51 -6.12
N TRP A 55 -12.08 1.65 -5.01
CA TRP A 55 -13.16 2.62 -4.85
C TRP A 55 -12.83 3.51 -3.66
N ILE A 56 -12.89 4.82 -3.84
CA ILE A 56 -12.58 5.79 -2.77
C ILE A 56 -13.68 6.84 -2.73
N ARG A 57 -14.38 6.92 -1.61
CA ARG A 57 -15.41 7.93 -1.36
C ARG A 57 -15.66 8.09 0.13
N ASP A 58 -15.99 9.31 0.57
CA ASP A 58 -16.44 9.58 1.95
C ASP A 58 -15.53 8.99 3.05
N HIS A 59 -14.21 9.07 2.84
CA HIS A 59 -13.19 8.48 3.73
C HIS A 59 -13.27 6.95 3.87
N LYS A 60 -13.82 6.27 2.86
CA LYS A 60 -13.87 4.82 2.74
C LYS A 60 -13.04 4.39 1.53
N LEU A 61 -12.21 3.37 1.74
CA LEU A 61 -11.43 2.71 0.70
C LEU A 61 -11.99 1.30 0.52
N GLY A 62 -12.60 1.07 -0.63
CA GLY A 62 -13.03 -0.23 -1.10
C GLY A 62 -11.98 -0.85 -2.00
N ILE A 63 -11.63 -2.10 -1.74
CA ILE A 63 -10.68 -2.88 -2.55
C ILE A 63 -11.43 -4.06 -3.17
N SER A 64 -11.31 -4.23 -4.48
CA SER A 64 -11.87 -5.40 -5.15
C SER A 64 -11.28 -6.69 -4.59
N SER A 65 -12.13 -7.65 -4.23
CA SER A 65 -11.69 -8.94 -3.70
C SER A 65 -10.76 -9.69 -4.68
N GLU A 66 -10.87 -9.41 -5.98
CA GLU A 66 -10.06 -10.01 -7.04
C GLU A 66 -8.58 -9.60 -6.98
N VAL A 67 -8.27 -8.41 -6.47
CA VAL A 67 -6.89 -7.91 -6.39
C VAL A 67 -6.22 -8.18 -5.05
N VAL A 68 -6.97 -8.61 -4.03
CA VAL A 68 -6.44 -8.80 -2.66
C VAL A 68 -5.25 -9.76 -2.63
N LEU A 69 -5.32 -10.87 -3.36
CA LEU A 69 -4.22 -11.83 -3.42
C LEU A 69 -2.96 -11.22 -4.06
N ARG A 70 -3.12 -10.41 -5.12
CA ARG A 70 -2.02 -9.72 -5.80
C ARG A 70 -1.39 -8.68 -4.87
N LEU A 71 -2.22 -7.90 -4.17
CA LEU A 71 -1.77 -6.93 -3.16
C LEU A 71 -1.00 -7.59 -2.03
N TYR A 72 -1.52 -8.69 -1.48
CA TYR A 72 -0.85 -9.45 -0.44
C TYR A 72 0.53 -9.94 -0.88
N LYS A 73 0.63 -10.54 -2.07
CA LYS A 73 1.91 -11.03 -2.61
C LYS A 73 2.92 -9.90 -2.75
N ALA A 74 2.52 -8.79 -3.38
CA ALA A 74 3.38 -7.63 -3.56
C ALA A 74 3.83 -7.03 -2.21
N ALA A 75 2.89 -6.83 -1.28
CA ALA A 75 3.20 -6.31 0.06
C ALA A 75 4.16 -7.22 0.82
N ARG A 76 3.94 -8.53 0.77
CA ARG A 76 4.82 -9.53 1.40
C ARG A 76 6.22 -9.48 0.83
N GLU A 77 6.36 -9.45 -0.49
CA GLU A 77 7.67 -9.36 -1.15
C GLU A 77 8.42 -8.10 -0.73
N GLN A 78 7.75 -6.95 -0.73
CA GLN A 78 8.35 -5.69 -0.28
C GLN A 78 8.76 -5.73 1.20
N PHE A 79 7.92 -6.30 2.06
CA PHE A 79 8.25 -6.48 3.47
C PHE A 79 9.48 -7.37 3.65
N MET A 80 9.54 -8.51 2.97
CA MET A 80 10.68 -9.43 3.06
C MET A 80 11.97 -8.79 2.54
N ASN A 81 11.89 -8.00 1.46
CA ASN A 81 13.03 -7.24 0.95
C ASN A 81 13.52 -6.19 1.96
N ALA A 82 12.61 -5.41 2.55
CA ALA A 82 12.96 -4.42 3.58
C ALA A 82 13.60 -5.09 4.82
N ILE A 83 13.08 -6.24 5.25
CA ILE A 83 13.68 -7.02 6.34
C ILE A 83 15.07 -7.53 5.97
N ALA A 84 15.28 -7.98 4.74
CA ALA A 84 16.58 -8.43 4.27
C ALA A 84 17.59 -7.27 4.21
N GLU A 85 17.17 -6.09 3.75
CA GLU A 85 18.00 -4.88 3.74
C GLU A 85 18.34 -4.41 5.16
N TYR A 86 17.37 -4.41 6.07
CA TYR A 86 17.60 -4.08 7.48
C TYR A 86 18.63 -5.02 8.12
N LYS A 87 18.52 -6.33 7.88
CA LYS A 87 19.49 -7.32 8.39
C LYS A 87 20.90 -7.10 7.82
N LYS A 88 21.01 -6.84 6.52
CA LYS A 88 22.30 -6.50 5.89
C LYS A 88 22.93 -5.26 6.55
N LEU A 89 22.13 -4.25 6.88
CA LEU A 89 22.62 -3.05 7.55
C LEU A 89 23.06 -3.33 9.00
N GLY A 90 22.36 -4.22 9.71
CA GLY A 90 22.74 -4.67 11.05
C GLY A 90 24.01 -5.53 11.06
N ASP A 91 24.21 -6.38 10.05
CA ASP A 91 25.44 -7.18 9.91
C ASP A 91 26.66 -6.32 9.49
N LEU A 92 26.41 -5.15 8.87
CA LEU A 92 27.44 -4.16 8.53
C LEU A 92 27.81 -3.24 9.71
N SER A 93 27.10 -3.31 10.85
CA SER A 93 27.33 -2.43 12.01
C SER A 93 28.32 -2.97 13.06
N LEU A 94 29.11 -3.99 12.73
CA LEU A 94 30.28 -4.38 13.51
C LEU A 94 31.56 -3.87 12.82
N PRO A 95 32.11 -2.71 13.20
CA PRO A 95 33.56 -2.61 13.19
C PRO A 95 34.04 -3.68 14.17
N SER A 96 34.79 -4.65 13.66
CA SER A 96 35.50 -5.64 14.47
C SER A 96 36.19 -4.91 15.63
N ALA A 97 35.70 -5.12 16.85
CA ALA A 97 36.32 -4.64 18.07
C ALA A 97 37.64 -5.37 18.37
N GLU A 98 38.16 -6.18 17.43
CA GLU A 98 39.52 -6.74 17.46
C GLU A 98 40.54 -5.85 16.73
N ALA A 99 40.16 -4.68 16.21
CA ALA A 99 41.09 -3.75 15.55
C ALA A 99 41.61 -2.59 16.45
N LEU A 100 41.26 -2.56 17.74
CA LEU A 100 41.82 -1.58 18.69
C LEU A 100 42.62 -2.31 19.76
N GLY A 101 43.89 -2.57 19.43
CA GLY A 101 44.88 -3.16 20.34
C GLY A 101 45.09 -2.32 21.58
N ILE A 102 44.35 -2.63 22.65
CA ILE A 102 44.60 -2.13 23.99
C ILE A 102 44.90 -3.35 24.86
N GLU A 103 46.19 -3.57 25.13
CA GLU A 103 46.73 -4.39 26.24
C GLU A 103 46.21 -3.81 27.58
N LEU A 104 45.99 -4.54 28.68
CA LEU A 104 46.65 -5.72 29.26
C LEU A 104 45.62 -6.61 29.97
#